data_AF-A0A1Y3AX25-F1
#
_entry.id   AF-A0A1Y3AX25-F1
#
_cell.length_a   1.000
_cell.length_b   1.000
_cell.length_c   1.000
_cell.angle_alpha   90.00
_cell.angle_beta   90.00
_cell.angle_gamma   90.00
#
_symmetry.space_group_name_H-M   'P 1'
#
loop_
_entity.id
_entity.type
_entity.pdbx_description
1 polymer ?
#
loop_
_entity_poly.entity_id
_entity_poly.type
_entity_poly.pdbx_seq_one_letter_code
_entity_poly.pdbx_strand_id
1 'polypeptide(L)'
;CTPTKPGSATLPFFSIVPAIVDLNGKEIEGPGNGILVIKKPWPSIARTVVGNHERYEMTYFHKFKGYFSTGDGCYRDQDGYYWITGRSDDMLNVSGHLLSTAQVESAVVEHKAIAEAAAVSSPHPIKGECIYCFVVLHNDYELTPELEKDIKDRGMSN
;
A
#
# COMPACT_ATOMS: atom_id res chain seq x y z
N CYS A 1 6.04 10.59 29.77
CA CYS A 1 5.51 10.51 28.39
C CYS A 1 6.67 10.15 27.46
N THR A 2 6.43 9.38 26.40
CA THR A 2 7.45 9.11 25.38
C THR A 2 7.77 10.43 24.66
N PRO A 3 9.04 10.88 24.58
CA PRO A 3 9.42 12.02 23.77
C PRO A 3 9.00 11.82 22.31
N THR A 4 8.61 12.88 21.61
CA THR A 4 8.14 12.79 20.22
C THR A 4 9.11 13.44 19.25
N LYS A 5 9.23 12.87 18.05
CA LYS A 5 9.96 13.46 16.92
C LYS A 5 8.97 13.72 15.78
N PRO A 6 8.94 14.93 15.18
CA PRO A 6 8.02 15.22 14.07
C PRO A 6 8.14 14.19 12.94
N GLY A 7 7.00 13.66 12.48
CA GLY A 7 6.91 12.62 11.45
C GLY A 7 7.20 11.19 11.91
N SER A 8 7.63 10.98 13.16
CA SER A 8 7.86 9.65 13.73
C SER A 8 6.61 9.07 14.37
N ALA A 9 6.39 7.76 14.18
CA ALA A 9 5.44 6.98 14.98
C ALA A 9 6.00 6.62 16.38
N THR A 10 7.23 7.02 16.70
CA THR A 10 7.94 6.77 17.95
C THR A 10 8.27 5.29 18.19
N LEU A 11 7.98 4.77 19.37
CA LEU A 11 8.31 3.43 19.83
C LEU A 11 7.07 2.50 19.74
N PRO A 12 7.26 1.18 19.59
CA PRO A 12 6.14 0.26 19.51
C PRO A 12 5.27 0.26 20.77
N PHE A 13 3.98 0.00 20.56
CA PHE A 13 3.04 -0.25 21.66
C PHE A 13 3.35 -1.59 22.35
N PHE A 14 2.76 -1.80 23.53
CA PHE A 14 2.94 -3.04 24.28
C PHE A 14 2.59 -4.27 23.43
N SER A 15 3.36 -5.34 23.60
CA SER A 15 3.28 -6.61 22.85
C SER A 15 3.63 -6.56 21.36
N ILE A 16 3.76 -5.37 20.76
CA ILE A 16 4.20 -5.23 19.37
C ILE A 16 5.71 -5.33 19.32
N VAL A 17 6.22 -6.32 18.60
CA VAL A 17 7.66 -6.52 18.39
C VAL A 17 7.95 -6.28 16.91
N PRO A 18 8.24 -5.04 16.48
CA PRO A 18 8.56 -4.73 15.10
C PRO A 18 9.99 -5.14 14.74
N ALA A 19 10.19 -5.46 13.47
CA ALA A 19 11.49 -5.59 12.83
C ALA A 19 11.46 -4.89 11.46
N ILE A 20 12.63 -4.52 10.98
CA ILE A 20 12.81 -4.05 9.61
C ILE A 20 13.58 -5.15 8.88
N VAL A 21 13.09 -5.56 7.71
CA VAL A 21 13.76 -6.55 6.86
C VAL A 21 14.11 -5.95 5.50
N ASP A 22 15.16 -6.47 4.86
CA ASP A 22 15.46 -6.18 3.47
C ASP A 22 14.53 -6.96 2.51
N LEU A 23 14.72 -6.78 1.20
CA LEU A 23 13.93 -7.47 0.17
C LEU A 23 14.10 -9.00 0.18
N ASN A 24 15.17 -9.51 0.78
CA ASN A 24 15.44 -10.95 0.94
C ASN A 24 14.87 -11.50 2.25
N GLY A 25 14.24 -10.66 3.08
CA GLY A 25 13.71 -11.04 4.39
C GLY A 25 14.75 -11.11 5.49
N LYS A 26 15.96 -10.59 5.28
CA LYS A 26 16.98 -10.52 6.33
C LYS A 26 16.71 -9.32 7.24
N GLU A 27 16.65 -9.57 8.54
CA GLU A 27 16.47 -8.53 9.55
C GLU A 27 17.64 -7.54 9.55
N ILE A 28 17.32 -6.26 9.55
CA ILE A 28 18.24 -5.13 9.68
C ILE A 28 18.31 -4.76 11.16
N GLU A 29 19.49 -4.94 11.76
CA GLU A 29 19.76 -4.57 13.14
C GLU A 29 20.15 -3.10 13.26
N GLY A 30 19.78 -2.46 14.37
CA GLY A 30 20.09 -1.04 14.59
C GLY A 30 19.37 -0.10 13.62
N PRO A 31 19.96 1.07 13.30
CA PRO A 31 19.38 2.04 12.39
C PRO A 31 19.36 1.53 10.95
N GLY A 32 18.28 1.78 10.22
CA GLY A 32 18.19 1.37 8.81
C GLY A 32 16.78 1.50 8.24
N ASN A 33 16.68 1.23 6.94
CA ASN A 33 15.45 1.32 6.17
C ASN A 33 15.14 -0.02 5.48
N GLY A 34 13.85 -0.33 5.36
CA GLY A 34 13.39 -1.58 4.74
C GLY A 34 11.89 -1.75 4.87
N ILE A 35 11.42 -3.00 4.87
CA ILE A 35 10.01 -3.32 5.02
C ILE A 35 9.71 -3.60 6.49
N LEU A 36 8.62 -3.00 7.00
CA LEU A 36 8.15 -3.21 8.36
C LEU A 36 7.46 -4.58 8.47
N VAL A 37 7.89 -5.35 9.46
CA VAL A 37 7.28 -6.63 9.81
C VAL A 37 7.11 -6.76 11.31
N ILE A 38 6.17 -7.60 11.76
CA ILE A 38 5.95 -7.87 13.18
C ILE A 38 6.37 -9.31 13.49
N LYS A 39 7.27 -9.47 14.48
CA LYS A 39 7.92 -10.76 14.82
C LYS A 39 7.01 -11.73 15.57
N LYS A 40 5.99 -11.22 16.27
CA LYS A 40 5.15 -12.00 17.17
C LYS A 40 3.67 -11.64 16.99
N PRO A 41 2.74 -12.60 17.10
CA PRO A 41 1.32 -12.29 17.11
C PRO A 41 0.97 -11.43 18.34
N TRP A 42 -0.04 -10.58 18.18
CA TRP A 42 -0.58 -9.74 19.26
C TRP A 42 -2.10 -9.96 19.38
N PRO A 43 -2.74 -9.57 20.50
CA PRO A 43 -4.15 -9.91 20.76
C PRO A 43 -5.13 -9.48 19.65
N SER A 44 -4.90 -8.30 19.07
CA SER A 44 -5.76 -7.70 18.04
C SER A 44 -5.35 -8.01 16.60
N ILE A 45 -4.45 -8.97 16.37
CA ILE A 45 -4.12 -9.41 15.01
C ILE A 45 -5.38 -9.94 14.31
N ALA A 46 -5.60 -9.52 13.07
CA ALA A 46 -6.66 -10.07 12.22
C ALA A 46 -6.50 -11.59 12.14
N ARG A 47 -7.60 -12.35 12.18
CA ARG A 47 -7.53 -13.83 12.25
C ARG A 47 -7.60 -14.52 10.90
N THR A 48 -8.26 -13.90 9.92
CA THR A 48 -8.41 -14.43 8.56
C THR A 48 -8.99 -13.36 7.64
N VAL A 49 -8.96 -13.62 6.33
CA VAL A 49 -9.86 -13.03 5.35
C VAL A 49 -11.12 -13.90 5.28
N VAL A 50 -12.29 -13.29 5.31
CA VAL A 50 -13.59 -14.00 5.30
C VAL A 50 -13.72 -14.82 4.02
N GLY A 51 -14.02 -16.12 4.16
CA GLY A 51 -14.18 -17.05 3.03
C GLY A 51 -12.88 -17.42 2.30
N ASN A 52 -11.72 -16.93 2.73
CA ASN A 52 -10.45 -17.23 2.06
C ASN A 52 -9.23 -17.13 3.01
N HIS A 53 -9.01 -18.16 3.83
CA HIS A 53 -7.87 -18.18 4.76
C HIS A 53 -6.52 -18.30 4.06
N GLU A 54 -6.46 -19.05 2.96
CA GLU A 54 -5.25 -19.20 2.15
C GLU A 54 -4.73 -17.84 1.65
N ARG A 55 -5.64 -16.95 1.22
CA ARG A 55 -5.29 -15.57 0.87
C ARG A 55 -4.71 -14.80 2.05
N TYR A 56 -5.23 -14.99 3.27
CA TYR A 56 -4.69 -14.34 4.46
C TYR A 56 -3.25 -14.80 4.73
N GLU A 57 -2.97 -16.10 4.68
CA GLU A 57 -1.61 -16.64 4.85
C GLU A 57 -0.65 -16.15 3.75
N MET A 58 -1.10 -16.21 2.50
CA MET A 58 -0.32 -15.78 1.34
C MET A 58 0.00 -14.28 1.38
N THR A 59 -0.97 -13.44 1.74
CA THR A 59 -0.78 -11.98 1.78
C THR A 59 0.12 -11.56 2.94
N TYR A 60 -0.10 -12.10 4.15
CA TYR A 60 0.53 -11.56 5.36
C TYR A 60 1.75 -12.34 5.86
N PHE A 61 1.94 -13.62 5.49
CA PHE A 61 2.97 -14.48 6.09
C PHE A 61 3.90 -15.17 5.08
N HIS A 62 3.53 -15.28 3.80
CA HIS A 62 4.38 -15.94 2.80
C HIS A 62 5.62 -15.14 2.41
N LYS A 63 5.49 -13.80 2.26
CA LYS A 63 6.60 -12.94 1.79
C LYS A 63 7.83 -13.04 2.69
N PHE A 64 7.62 -13.05 4.01
CA PHE A 64 8.68 -13.16 5.01
C PHE A 64 8.29 -14.21 6.04
N LYS A 65 8.71 -15.46 5.81
CA LYS A 65 8.38 -16.59 6.69
C LYS A 65 8.75 -16.30 8.14
N GLY A 66 7.81 -16.54 9.05
CA GLY A 66 7.98 -16.30 10.49
C GLY A 66 7.63 -14.88 10.94
N TYR A 67 7.28 -13.98 10.02
CA TYR A 67 6.85 -12.62 10.32
C TYR A 67 5.44 -12.34 9.76
N PHE A 68 4.75 -11.37 10.37
CA PHE A 68 3.60 -10.72 9.76
C PHE A 68 4.08 -9.50 8.96
N SER A 69 3.85 -9.49 7.65
CA SER A 69 4.19 -8.39 6.75
C SER A 69 3.11 -7.31 6.80
N THR A 70 3.45 -6.07 7.16
CA THR A 70 2.46 -4.97 7.19
C THR A 70 2.17 -4.40 5.80
N GLY A 71 3.10 -4.60 4.86
CA GLY A 71 3.07 -3.96 3.54
C GLY A 71 3.66 -2.55 3.53
N ASP A 72 4.17 -2.05 4.65
CA ASP A 72 4.74 -0.70 4.75
C ASP A 72 6.28 -0.68 4.65
N GLY A 73 6.80 0.35 4.00
CA GLY A 73 8.18 0.77 4.14
C GLY A 73 8.39 1.50 5.47
N CYS A 74 9.55 1.30 6.07
CA CYS A 74 9.88 1.92 7.35
C CYS A 74 11.36 2.22 7.49
N TYR A 75 11.66 3.30 8.20
CA TYR A 75 12.98 3.70 8.67
C TYR A 75 13.02 3.67 10.20
N ARG A 76 14.09 3.08 10.76
CA ARG A 76 14.41 3.15 12.20
C ARG A 76 15.68 3.94 12.40
N ASP A 77 15.65 4.90 13.33
CA ASP A 77 16.82 5.74 13.65
C ASP A 77 17.70 5.15 14.77
N GLN A 78 18.72 5.91 15.16
CA GLN A 78 19.67 5.59 16.24
C GLN A 78 19.02 5.45 17.61
N ASP A 79 17.91 6.14 17.86
CA ASP A 79 17.18 6.08 19.12
C ASP A 79 16.10 4.99 19.11
N GLY A 80 15.98 4.23 18.01
CA GLY A 80 15.00 3.17 17.83
C GLY A 80 13.59 3.65 17.48
N TYR A 81 13.44 4.91 17.09
CA TYR A 81 12.16 5.49 16.66
C TYR A 81 11.84 5.02 15.24
N TYR A 82 10.56 4.87 14.93
CA TYR A 82 10.10 4.38 13.61
C TYR A 82 9.44 5.50 12.80
N TRP A 83 9.75 5.56 11.51
CA TRP A 83 9.12 6.41 10.51
C TRP A 83 8.50 5.53 9.45
N ILE A 84 7.20 5.66 9.24
CA ILE A 84 6.50 4.93 8.19
C ILE A 84 6.65 5.75 6.90
N THR A 85 7.27 5.16 5.88
CA THR A 85 7.59 5.86 4.63
C THR A 85 6.51 5.70 3.56
N GLY A 86 5.48 4.92 3.83
CA GLY A 86 4.37 4.63 2.91
C GLY A 86 4.27 3.14 2.59
N ARG A 87 3.42 2.82 1.62
CA ARG A 87 3.20 1.45 1.17
C ARG A 87 4.37 0.96 0.31
N SER A 88 4.76 -0.28 0.55
CA SER A 88 5.76 -1.02 -0.24
C SER A 88 5.13 -1.92 -1.31
N ASP A 89 3.81 -2.02 -1.30
CA ASP A 89 2.98 -2.72 -2.28
C ASP A 89 2.10 -1.73 -3.05
N ASP A 90 1.37 -2.22 -4.05
CA ASP A 90 0.55 -1.41 -4.97
C ASP A 90 -0.77 -0.91 -4.36
N MET A 91 -0.75 -0.59 -3.07
CA MET A 91 -1.84 0.09 -2.36
C MET A 91 -1.52 1.58 -2.22
N LEU A 92 -2.49 2.41 -2.55
CA LEU A 92 -2.40 3.87 -2.48
C LEU A 92 -3.27 4.41 -1.34
N ASN A 93 -2.85 5.51 -0.72
CA ASN A 93 -3.62 6.22 0.29
C ASN A 93 -4.07 7.58 -0.24
N VAL A 94 -5.31 7.63 -0.72
CA VAL A 94 -5.93 8.85 -1.27
C VAL A 94 -6.91 9.40 -0.26
N SER A 95 -6.58 10.51 0.39
CA SER A 95 -7.42 11.16 1.41
C SER A 95 -7.82 10.23 2.58
N GLY A 96 -6.96 9.28 2.96
CA GLY A 96 -7.25 8.30 4.02
C GLY A 96 -7.92 7.01 3.54
N HIS A 97 -8.26 6.91 2.25
CA HIS A 97 -8.81 5.69 1.66
C HIS A 97 -7.69 4.83 1.06
N LEU A 98 -7.60 3.59 1.52
CA LEU A 98 -6.71 2.57 0.98
C LEU A 98 -7.32 1.99 -0.30
N LEU A 99 -6.72 2.31 -1.45
CA LEU A 99 -7.17 1.89 -2.78
C LEU A 99 -6.09 1.04 -3.44
N SER A 100 -6.46 -0.09 -4.04
CA SER A 100 -5.52 -0.87 -4.85
C SER A 100 -5.44 -0.31 -6.27
N THR A 101 -4.23 -0.14 -6.81
CA THR A 101 -4.05 0.25 -8.21
C THR A 101 -4.72 -0.75 -9.15
N ALA A 102 -4.57 -2.05 -8.88
CA ALA A 102 -5.19 -3.11 -9.67
C ALA A 102 -6.73 -3.03 -9.69
N GLN A 103 -7.36 -2.58 -8.60
CA GLN A 103 -8.80 -2.34 -8.58
C GLN A 103 -9.20 -1.17 -9.48
N VAL A 104 -8.41 -0.08 -9.46
CA VAL A 104 -8.64 1.08 -10.34
C VAL A 104 -8.42 0.71 -11.81
N GLU A 105 -7.34 -0.01 -12.11
CA GLU A 105 -7.02 -0.52 -13.45
C GLU A 105 -8.14 -1.41 -13.97
N SER A 106 -8.61 -2.37 -13.15
CA SER A 106 -9.71 -3.27 -13.52
C SER A 106 -10.98 -2.48 -13.84
N ALA A 107 -11.35 -1.50 -13.01
CA ALA A 107 -12.54 -0.67 -13.24
C ALA A 107 -12.44 0.16 -14.53
N VAL A 108 -11.24 0.64 -14.87
CA VAL A 108 -11.01 1.41 -16.10
C VAL A 108 -10.99 0.52 -17.35
N VAL A 109 -10.39 -0.68 -17.27
CA VAL A 109 -10.34 -1.66 -18.38
C VAL A 109 -11.72 -2.24 -18.72
N GLU A 110 -12.70 -2.22 -17.81
CA GLU A 110 -14.08 -2.58 -18.13
C GLU A 110 -14.75 -1.64 -19.17
N HIS A 111 -14.17 -0.46 -19.41
CA HIS A 111 -14.67 0.45 -20.43
C HIS A 111 -14.30 -0.03 -21.84
N LYS A 112 -15.29 -0.18 -22.73
CA LYS A 112 -15.12 -0.78 -24.07
C LYS A 112 -14.08 -0.11 -24.97
N ALA A 113 -13.78 1.16 -24.73
CA ALA A 113 -12.77 1.90 -25.49
C ALA A 113 -11.33 1.63 -25.02
N ILE A 114 -11.14 1.05 -23.82
CA ILE A 114 -9.84 0.85 -23.19
C ILE A 114 -9.35 -0.58 -23.46
N ALA A 115 -8.15 -0.70 -24.01
CA ALA A 115 -7.44 -1.97 -24.18
C ALA A 115 -6.62 -2.33 -22.93
N GLU A 116 -5.89 -1.37 -22.36
CA GLU A 116 -5.03 -1.55 -21.19
C GLU A 116 -5.08 -0.31 -20.30
N ALA A 117 -4.86 -0.49 -18.99
CA ALA A 117 -4.74 0.61 -18.02
C ALA A 117 -3.62 0.33 -17.02
N ALA A 118 -2.97 1.39 -16.54
CA ALA A 118 -1.96 1.35 -15.49
C ALA A 118 -2.15 2.53 -14.53
N ALA A 119 -2.38 2.26 -13.25
CA ALA A 119 -2.61 3.26 -12.22
C ALA A 119 -1.38 3.40 -11.31
N VAL A 120 -0.97 4.65 -11.04
CA VAL A 120 0.16 4.97 -10.18
C VAL A 120 -0.23 6.07 -9.18
N SER A 121 0.42 6.08 -8.00
CA SER A 121 0.31 7.22 -7.09
C SER A 121 1.22 8.38 -7.52
N SER A 122 0.74 9.58 -7.25
CA SER A 122 1.53 10.80 -7.27
C SER A 122 1.28 11.60 -6.00
N PRO A 123 2.30 12.28 -5.44
CA PRO A 123 2.09 13.21 -4.33
C PRO A 123 1.06 14.28 -4.68
N HIS A 124 0.15 14.57 -3.73
CA HIS A 124 -0.87 15.59 -3.88
C HIS A 124 -0.95 16.45 -2.60
N PRO A 125 -0.83 17.79 -2.70
CA PRO A 125 -0.65 18.68 -1.54
C PRO A 125 -1.80 18.63 -0.53
N ILE A 126 -3.01 18.30 -0.97
CA ILE A 126 -4.21 18.23 -0.12
C ILE A 126 -4.58 16.79 0.27
N LYS A 127 -4.34 15.82 -0.62
CA LYS A 127 -4.89 14.46 -0.49
C LYS A 127 -3.88 13.46 0.07
N GLY A 128 -2.64 13.88 0.29
CA GLY A 128 -1.49 12.99 0.49
C GLY A 128 -1.03 12.45 -0.86
N GLU A 129 -1.83 11.54 -1.43
CA GLU A 129 -1.61 10.97 -2.77
C GLU A 129 -2.83 11.20 -3.68
N CYS A 130 -2.60 11.26 -4.98
CA CYS A 130 -3.62 11.15 -6.01
C CYS A 130 -3.28 10.01 -6.99
N ILE A 131 -4.27 9.57 -7.75
CA ILE A 131 -4.12 8.49 -8.73
C ILE A 131 -3.96 9.12 -10.11
N TYR A 132 -2.89 8.76 -10.81
CA TYR A 132 -2.76 8.95 -12.24
C TYR A 132 -2.99 7.60 -12.92
N CYS A 133 -3.90 7.55 -13.88
CA CYS A 133 -4.18 6.37 -14.67
C CYS A 133 -3.79 6.63 -16.12
N PHE A 134 -2.87 5.83 -16.64
CA PHE A 134 -2.51 5.78 -18.04
C PHE A 134 -3.38 4.73 -18.72
N VAL A 135 -3.92 5.07 -19.89
CA VAL A 135 -4.81 4.19 -20.64
C VAL A 135 -4.36 4.06 -22.08
N VAL A 136 -4.52 2.87 -22.64
CA VAL A 136 -4.35 2.58 -24.06
C VAL A 136 -5.74 2.36 -24.64
N LEU A 137 -6.09 3.11 -25.69
CA LEU A 137 -7.36 2.93 -26.39
C LEU A 137 -7.27 1.78 -27.39
N HIS A 138 -8.39 1.11 -27.63
CA HIS A 138 -8.53 0.26 -28.81
C HIS A 138 -8.40 1.08 -30.10
N ASN A 139 -7.86 0.46 -31.16
CA ASN A 139 -7.56 1.13 -32.44
C ASN A 139 -8.75 1.84 -33.08
N ASP A 140 -9.98 1.44 -32.74
CA ASP A 140 -11.23 2.00 -33.27
C ASP A 140 -11.72 3.25 -32.52
N TYR A 141 -11.00 3.68 -31.48
CA TYR A 141 -11.37 4.81 -30.62
C TYR A 141 -10.30 5.91 -30.65
N GLU A 142 -10.76 7.16 -30.65
CA GLU A 142 -9.91 8.33 -30.46
C GLU A 142 -10.23 9.01 -29.14
N LEU A 143 -9.21 9.61 -28.51
CA LEU A 143 -9.40 10.33 -27.26
C LEU A 143 -10.13 11.64 -27.51
N THR A 144 -11.37 11.73 -27.05
CA THR A 144 -12.15 12.98 -27.03
C THR A 144 -12.39 13.46 -25.60
N PRO A 145 -12.67 14.76 -25.37
CA PRO A 145 -13.02 15.26 -24.04
C PRO A 145 -14.23 14.56 -23.42
N GLU A 146 -15.20 14.14 -24.24
CA GLU A 146 -16.37 13.39 -23.80
C GLU A 146 -16.00 11.99 -23.33
N LEU A 147 -15.14 11.29 -24.09
CA LEU A 147 -14.65 9.97 -23.72
C LEU A 147 -13.80 10.03 -22.45
N GLU A 148 -12.93 11.03 -22.32
CA GLU A 148 -12.13 11.25 -21.11
C GLU A 148 -13.02 11.43 -19.87
N LYS A 149 -14.08 12.23 -20.00
CA LYS A 149 -15.03 12.44 -18.91
C LYS A 149 -15.78 11.15 -18.56
N ASP A 150 -16.26 10.40 -19.56
CA ASP A 150 -16.98 9.14 -19.34
C ASP A 150 -16.11 8.10 -18.60
N ILE A 151 -14.84 7.98 -18.99
CA ILE A 151 -13.87 7.11 -18.31
C ILE A 151 -13.68 7.54 -16.84
N LYS A 152 -13.55 8.85 -16.58
CA LYS A 152 -13.37 9.39 -15.22
C LYS A 152 -14.61 9.18 -14.36
N ASP A 153 -15.80 9.44 -14.89
CA ASP A 153 -17.06 9.30 -14.17
C ASP A 153 -17.31 7.82 -13.79
N ARG A 154 -16.98 6.87 -14.68
CA ARG A 154 -17.02 5.44 -14.37
C ARG A 154 -15.97 5.01 -13.33
N GLY A 155 -14.74 5.49 -13.45
CA GLY A 155 -13.68 5.17 -12.48
C GLY A 155 -13.96 5.66 -11.05
N MET A 156 -14.90 6.60 -10.88
CA MET A 156 -15.32 7.15 -9.58
C MET A 156 -16.66 6.62 -9.06
N SER A 157 -17.35 5.74 -9.80
CA SER A 157 -18.74 5.33 -9.51
C SER A 157 -18.90 4.02 -8.72
N ASN A 158 -17.83 3.47 -8.11
CA ASN A 158 -17.89 2.28 -7.26
C ASN A 158 -17.26 2.49 -5.88
#